data_AF-A0AAT9SR14-F1
#
_entry.id   AF-A0AAT9SR14-F1
#
_cell.length_a   1.000
_cell.length_b   1.000
_cell.length_c   1.000
_cell.angle_alpha   90.00
_cell.angle_beta   90.00
_cell.angle_gamma   90.00
#
_symmetry.space_group_name_H-M   'P 1'
#
loop_
_entity.id
_entity.type
_entity.pdbx_description
1 polymer ?
#
loop_
_entity_poly.entity_id
_entity_poly.type
_entity_poly.pdbx_seq_one_letter_code
_entity_poly.pdbx_strand_id
1 'polypeptide(L)'
;MLRDQGAFMDPLILGFAVVNGLLIGGLYGGIALGLSLIFGVLRVINFAHGSLLMLAMYISYTIVSITGLHPYFTVIATVPILFAIGYCIQAYVISPLFKRERALVVEPLSALLLTAGRLRK
;
A
#
# COMPACT_ATOMS: atom_id res chain seq x y z
N MET A 1 24.90 -46.50 0.44
CA MET A 1 23.59 -46.95 -0.08
C MET A 1 22.76 -45.71 -0.40
N LEU A 2 23.11 -45.09 -1.53
CA LEU A 2 22.56 -43.85 -2.05
C LEU A 2 22.24 -44.12 -3.52
N ARG A 3 20.98 -44.46 -3.82
CA ARG A 3 20.30 -44.45 -5.14
C ARG A 3 19.02 -45.27 -4.99
N ASP A 4 17.97 -44.89 -5.70
CA ASP A 4 16.72 -45.64 -5.91
C ASP A 4 15.47 -45.29 -5.07
N GLN A 5 15.40 -44.09 -4.47
CA GLN A 5 14.08 -43.45 -4.25
C GLN A 5 13.79 -42.46 -5.38
N GLY A 6 13.77 -42.99 -6.61
CA GLY A 6 13.31 -42.26 -7.78
C GLY A 6 11.79 -42.15 -7.77
N ALA A 7 11.29 -40.97 -7.44
CA ALA A 7 10.19 -40.31 -8.14
C ALA A 7 8.93 -41.14 -8.52
N PHE A 8 8.41 -42.00 -7.65
CA PHE A 8 6.99 -42.31 -7.72
C PHE A 8 6.26 -41.25 -6.90
N MET A 9 6.02 -40.08 -7.51
CA MET A 9 5.08 -39.11 -6.96
C MET A 9 3.73 -39.81 -7.01
N ASP A 10 3.24 -40.24 -5.86
CA ASP A 10 1.91 -40.82 -5.78
C ASP A 10 0.92 -39.84 -6.44
N PRO A 11 0.00 -40.34 -7.29
CA PRO A 11 -0.94 -39.48 -8.02
C PRO A 11 -1.75 -38.53 -7.11
N LEU A 12 -1.86 -38.89 -5.83
CA LEU A 12 -2.45 -38.09 -4.77
C LEU A 12 -1.63 -36.83 -4.45
N ILE A 13 -0.31 -36.94 -4.23
CA ILE A 13 0.57 -35.77 -4.04
C ILE A 13 0.55 -34.83 -5.25
N LEU A 14 0.52 -35.37 -6.49
CA LEU A 14 0.41 -34.53 -7.69
C LEU A 14 -0.91 -33.77 -7.73
N GLY A 15 -2.03 -34.42 -7.37
CA GLY A 15 -3.33 -33.76 -7.24
C GLY A 15 -3.31 -32.64 -6.20
N PHE A 16 -2.75 -32.89 -5.02
CA PHE A 16 -2.60 -31.86 -3.99
C PHE A 16 -1.71 -30.70 -4.42
N ALA A 17 -0.61 -30.96 -5.12
CA ALA A 17 0.30 -29.93 -5.60
C ALA A 17 -0.36 -29.00 -6.62
N VAL A 18 -1.15 -29.55 -7.55
CA VAL A 18 -1.90 -28.76 -8.54
C VAL A 18 -2.96 -27.90 -7.85
N VAL A 19 -3.72 -28.48 -6.92
CA VAL A 19 -4.75 -27.74 -6.18
C VAL A 19 -4.11 -26.64 -5.34
N ASN A 20 -3.07 -26.94 -4.57
CA ASN A 20 -2.35 -25.95 -3.76
C ASN A 20 -1.73 -24.84 -4.63
N GLY A 21 -1.15 -25.19 -5.77
CA GLY A 21 -0.63 -24.22 -6.74
C GLY A 21 -1.72 -23.30 -7.29
N LEU A 22 -2.91 -23.84 -7.58
CA LEU A 22 -4.06 -23.06 -8.03
C LEU A 22 -4.57 -22.12 -6.93
N LEU A 23 -4.66 -22.58 -5.67
CA LEU A 23 -5.10 -21.76 -4.54
C LEU A 23 -4.15 -20.59 -4.29
N ILE A 24 -2.84 -20.87 -4.21
CA ILE A 24 -1.82 -19.84 -3.96
C ILE A 24 -1.71 -18.90 -5.18
N GLY A 25 -1.77 -19.45 -6.40
CA GLY A 25 -1.77 -18.68 -7.63
C GLY A 25 -2.99 -17.75 -7.74
N GLY A 26 -4.17 -18.25 -7.36
CA GLY A 26 -5.40 -17.44 -7.30
C GLY A 26 -5.33 -16.34 -6.25
N LEU A 27 -4.75 -16.62 -5.08
CA LEU A 27 -4.52 -15.62 -4.03
C LEU A 27 -3.60 -14.49 -4.53
N TYR A 28 -2.43 -14.81 -5.07
CA TYR A 28 -1.49 -13.80 -5.56
C TYR A 28 -2.00 -13.09 -6.82
N GLY A 29 -2.67 -13.81 -7.71
CA GLY A 29 -3.34 -13.24 -8.88
C GLY A 29 -4.41 -12.24 -8.48
N GLY A 30 -5.25 -12.57 -7.48
CA GLY A 30 -6.26 -11.66 -6.94
C GLY A 30 -5.65 -10.39 -6.32
N ILE A 31 -4.56 -10.53 -5.57
CA ILE A 31 -3.82 -9.37 -5.01
C ILE A 31 -3.30 -8.48 -6.14
N ALA A 32 -2.69 -9.06 -7.18
CA ALA A 32 -2.17 -8.33 -8.32
C ALA A 32 -3.28 -7.63 -9.13
N LEU A 33 -4.41 -8.30 -9.36
CA LEU A 33 -5.58 -7.72 -10.02
C LEU A 33 -6.16 -6.56 -9.20
N GLY A 34 -6.25 -6.70 -7.88
CA GLY A 34 -6.70 -5.61 -7.01
C GLY A 34 -5.81 -4.37 -7.12
N LEU A 35 -4.49 -4.55 -7.07
CA LEU A 35 -3.54 -3.46 -7.23
C LEU A 35 -3.58 -2.83 -8.65
N SER A 36 -3.76 -3.67 -9.67
CA SER A 36 -3.95 -3.21 -11.06
C SER A 36 -5.22 -2.39 -11.22
N LEU A 37 -6.33 -2.78 -10.58
CA LEU A 37 -7.58 -2.00 -10.60
C LEU A 37 -7.44 -0.66 -9.86
N ILE A 38 -6.74 -0.64 -8.72
CA ILE A 38 -6.45 0.59 -7.98
C ILE A 38 -5.71 1.57 -8.90
N PHE A 39 -4.60 1.17 -9.51
CA PHE A 39 -3.83 2.08 -10.37
C PHE A 39 -4.44 2.32 -11.75
N GLY A 40 -5.24 1.38 -12.26
CA GLY A 40 -5.88 1.48 -13.58
C GLY A 40 -7.07 2.42 -13.60
N VAL A 41 -7.80 2.53 -12.48
CA VAL A 41 -9.02 3.37 -12.39
C VAL A 41 -8.76 4.68 -11.63
N LEU A 42 -7.89 4.69 -10.61
CA LEU A 42 -7.52 5.94 -9.92
C LEU A 42 -6.46 6.69 -10.73
N ARG A 43 -6.78 7.91 -11.18
CA ARG A 43 -5.85 8.81 -11.88
C ARG A 43 -4.71 9.36 -11.00
N VAL A 44 -4.60 8.93 -9.74
CA VAL A 44 -3.63 9.43 -8.75
C VAL A 44 -2.97 8.26 -8.05
N ILE A 45 -1.64 8.18 -8.13
CA ILE A 45 -0.83 7.19 -7.43
C ILE A 45 -0.60 7.70 -6.00
N ASN A 46 -1.20 7.04 -5.02
CA ASN A 46 -0.93 7.32 -3.60
C ASN A 46 0.44 6.74 -3.21
N PHE A 47 1.49 7.56 -3.25
CA PHE A 47 2.85 7.16 -2.86
C PHE A 47 2.98 6.74 -1.38
N ALA A 48 2.03 7.11 -0.52
CA ALA A 48 2.02 6.70 0.89
C ALA A 48 1.43 5.28 1.09
N HIS A 49 0.88 4.66 0.05
CA HIS A 49 0.21 3.36 0.18
C HIS A 49 1.15 2.27 0.73
N GLY A 50 2.37 2.17 0.18
CA GLY A 50 3.34 1.17 0.63
C GLY A 50 3.85 1.40 2.04
N SER A 51 4.13 2.66 2.42
CA SER A 51 4.60 2.99 3.76
C SER A 51 3.52 2.80 4.83
N LEU A 52 2.26 3.15 4.53
CA LEU A 52 1.13 2.91 5.43
C LEU A 52 0.84 1.41 5.61
N LEU A 53 0.97 0.61 4.55
CA LEU A 53 0.82 -0.85 4.63
C LEU A 53 1.90 -1.45 5.55
N MET A 54 3.16 -1.06 5.37
CA MET A 54 4.25 -1.53 6.23
C MET A 54 4.06 -1.11 7.69
N LEU A 55 3.60 0.12 7.93
CA LEU A 55 3.29 0.61 9.27
C LEU A 55 2.20 -0.23 9.94
N ALA A 56 1.11 -0.54 9.21
CA ALA A 56 0.03 -1.38 9.71
C ALA A 56 0.52 -2.77 10.11
N MET A 57 1.38 -3.39 9.29
CA MET A 57 1.98 -4.68 9.60
C MET A 57 2.84 -4.63 10.85
N TYR A 58 3.66 -3.57 11.01
CA TYR A 58 4.52 -3.42 12.17
C TYR A 58 3.73 -3.19 13.47
N ILE A 59 2.64 -2.42 13.42
CA ILE A 59 1.73 -2.22 14.56
C ILE A 59 1.10 -3.55 14.96
N SER A 60 0.53 -4.29 13.99
CA SER A 60 -0.04 -5.61 14.27
C SER A 60 0.99 -6.58 14.85
N TYR A 61 2.20 -6.62 14.29
CA TYR A 61 3.30 -7.44 14.81
C TYR A 61 3.66 -7.08 16.25
N THR A 62 3.77 -5.79 16.55
CA THR A 62 4.09 -5.28 17.90
C THR A 62 3.00 -5.67 18.90
N ILE A 63 1.73 -5.55 18.52
CA ILE A 63 0.60 -5.96 19.39
C ILE A 63 0.67 -7.46 19.66
N VAL A 64 0.86 -8.29 18.62
CA VAL A 64 1.00 -9.76 18.79
C VAL A 64 2.17 -10.09 19.70
N SER A 65 3.32 -9.44 19.51
CA SER A 65 4.53 -9.67 20.30
C SER A 65 4.33 -9.38 21.80
N ILE A 66 3.59 -8.33 22.15
CA ILE A 66 3.37 -7.92 23.54
C ILE A 66 2.25 -8.74 24.21
N THR A 67 1.17 -9.04 23.48
CA THR A 67 -0.04 -9.66 24.06
C THR A 67 -0.15 -11.16 23.83
N GLY A 68 0.64 -11.73 22.92
CA GLY A 68 0.50 -13.13 22.50
C GLY A 68 -0.83 -13.44 21.81
N LEU A 69 -1.63 -12.42 21.47
CA LEU A 69 -2.94 -12.58 20.84
C LEU A 69 -2.81 -13.11 19.42
N HIS A 70 -3.82 -13.87 18.97
CA HIS A 70 -3.88 -14.36 17.60
C HIS A 70 -3.92 -13.17 16.61
N PRO A 71 -3.15 -13.20 15.50
CA PRO A 71 -3.03 -12.07 14.55
C PRO A 71 -4.34 -11.53 13.99
N TYR A 72 -5.41 -12.33 14.01
CA TYR A 72 -6.72 -11.90 13.56
C TYR A 72 -7.40 -10.90 14.51
N PHE A 73 -7.18 -11.01 15.82
CA PHE A 73 -7.78 -10.09 16.79
C PHE A 73 -7.06 -8.74 16.83
N THR A 74 -5.80 -8.69 16.40
CA THR A 74 -5.04 -7.43 16.39
C THR A 74 -5.57 -6.44 15.35
N VAL A 75 -6.29 -6.91 14.33
CA VAL A 75 -6.97 -6.06 13.33
C VAL A 75 -7.90 -5.04 13.99
N ILE A 76 -8.62 -5.44 15.05
CA ILE A 76 -9.57 -4.56 15.77
C ILE A 76 -8.83 -3.36 16.40
N ALA A 77 -7.59 -3.55 16.85
CA ALA A 77 -6.77 -2.49 17.43
C ALA A 77 -5.96 -1.74 16.36
N THR A 78 -5.41 -2.43 15.37
CA THR A 78 -4.58 -1.82 14.31
C THR A 78 -5.38 -0.88 13.43
N VAL A 79 -6.64 -1.22 13.07
CA VAL A 79 -7.49 -0.37 12.22
C VAL A 79 -7.70 1.03 12.81
N PRO A 80 -8.18 1.22 14.06
CA PRO A 80 -8.37 2.55 14.63
C PRO A 80 -7.04 3.31 14.81
N ILE A 81 -5.95 2.62 15.18
CA ILE A 81 -4.63 3.24 15.30
C ILE A 81 -4.16 3.78 13.94
N LEU A 82 -4.23 2.94 12.89
CA LEU A 82 -3.82 3.34 11.54
C LEU A 82 -4.71 4.44 10.99
N PHE A 83 -6.01 4.40 11.27
CA PHE A 83 -6.94 5.47 10.91
C PHE A 83 -6.56 6.80 11.56
N ALA A 84 -6.24 6.80 12.85
CA ALA A 84 -5.80 8.01 13.54
C ALA A 84 -4.49 8.57 12.95
N ILE A 85 -3.53 7.69 12.63
CA ILE A 85 -2.26 8.08 11.98
C ILE A 85 -2.52 8.66 10.58
N GLY A 86 -3.34 7.98 9.78
CA GLY A 86 -3.73 8.45 8.45
C GLY A 86 -4.45 9.80 8.48
N TYR A 87 -5.35 9.99 9.45
CA TYR A 87 -6.05 11.26 9.67
C TYR A 87 -5.07 12.38 10.04
N CYS A 88 -4.11 12.12 10.93
CA CYS A 88 -3.05 13.09 11.25
C CYS A 88 -2.24 13.48 10.00
N ILE A 89 -1.84 12.51 9.17
CA ILE A 89 -1.12 12.81 7.92
C ILE A 89 -1.99 13.67 7.00
N GLN A 90 -3.27 13.34 6.87
CA GLN A 90 -4.20 14.09 6.05
C GLN A 90 -4.41 15.53 6.56
N ALA A 91 -4.55 15.72 7.87
CA ALA A 91 -4.78 17.02 8.49
C ALA A 91 -3.53 17.91 8.46
N TYR A 92 -2.34 17.35 8.76
CA TYR A 92 -1.13 18.14 8.95
C TYR A 92 -0.23 18.24 7.73
N VAL A 93 -0.25 17.26 6.82
CA VAL A 93 0.60 17.26 5.62
C VAL A 93 -0.23 17.67 4.41
N ILE A 94 -1.30 16.93 4.14
CA ILE A 94 -2.05 17.07 2.88
C ILE A 94 -2.90 18.35 2.88
N SER A 95 -3.72 18.58 3.91
CA SER A 95 -4.62 19.74 3.97
C SER A 95 -3.90 21.10 3.81
N PRO A 96 -2.77 21.39 4.50
CA PRO A 96 -2.07 22.65 4.32
C PRO A 96 -1.35 22.77 2.96
N LEU A 97 -0.87 21.67 2.37
CA LEU A 97 -0.28 21.68 1.03
C LEU A 97 -1.31 22.09 -0.03
N PHE A 98 -2.47 21.44 -0.02
CA PHE A 98 -3.57 21.78 -0.94
C PHE A 98 -4.10 23.20 -0.73
N LYS A 99 -4.10 23.70 0.52
CA LYS A 99 -4.51 25.08 0.82
C LYS A 99 -3.52 26.11 0.24
N ARG A 100 -2.22 25.82 0.25
CA ARG A 100 -1.19 26.68 -0.38
C ARG A 100 -1.25 26.63 -1.89
N GLU A 101 -1.50 25.46 -2.47
CA GLU A 101 -1.63 25.28 -3.92
C GLU A 101 -2.86 26.03 -4.46
N ARG A 102 -4.00 25.98 -3.76
CA ARG A 102 -5.19 26.79 -4.10
C ARG A 102 -5.03 28.28 -3.81
N ALA A 103 -4.19 28.69 -2.86
CA ALA A 103 -3.94 30.11 -2.60
C ALA A 103 -3.00 30.74 -3.64
N LEU A 104 -2.17 29.92 -4.29
CA LEU A 104 -1.35 30.29 -5.43
C LEU A 104 -2.10 30.09 -6.76
N VAL A 105 -3.29 30.69 -6.92
CA VAL A 105 -3.87 31.00 -8.25
C VAL A 105 -3.05 32.12 -8.87
N VAL A 106 -1.75 31.90 -9.04
CA VAL A 106 -0.93 32.73 -9.89
C VAL A 106 -0.58 31.80 -11.02
N GLU A 107 -1.30 31.93 -12.14
CA GLU A 107 -0.80 31.33 -13.36
C GLU A 107 0.66 31.77 -13.50
N PRO A 108 1.60 30.85 -13.78
CA PRO A 108 3.02 31.17 -13.82
C PRO A 108 3.33 32.33 -14.79
N LEU A 109 2.45 32.58 -15.76
CA LEU A 109 2.49 33.76 -16.63
C LEU A 109 2.31 35.08 -15.87
N SER A 110 1.42 35.19 -14.89
CA SER A 110 1.21 36.43 -14.14
C SER A 110 2.37 36.73 -13.20
N ALA A 111 2.95 35.72 -12.55
CA ALA A 111 4.17 35.86 -11.76
C ALA A 111 5.37 36.24 -12.64
N LEU A 112 5.51 35.62 -13.81
CA LEU A 112 6.55 35.96 -14.78
C LEU A 112 6.32 37.34 -15.41
N LEU A 113 5.09 37.74 -15.71
CA LEU A 113 4.75 39.08 -16.18
C LEU A 113 4.97 40.15 -15.10
N LEU A 114 4.72 39.83 -13.83
CA LEU A 114 5.03 40.72 -12.69
C LEU A 114 6.53 40.90 -12.50
N THR A 115 7.33 39.85 -12.72
CA THR A 115 8.78 39.85 -12.51
C THR A 115 9.54 40.39 -13.74
N ALA A 116 9.07 40.10 -14.96
CA ALA A 116 9.63 40.62 -16.21
C ALA A 116 9.16 42.07 -16.50
N GLY A 117 7.98 42.47 -16.02
CA GLY A 117 7.42 43.81 -16.22
C GLY A 117 8.11 44.94 -15.43
N ARG A 118 9.10 44.64 -14.57
CA ARG A 118 9.73 45.63 -13.68
C ARG A 118 11.15 46.06 -14.08
N LEU A 119 11.69 45.63 -15.23
CA LEU A 119 13.03 46.05 -15.70
C LEU A 119 12.98 46.90 -16.97
N ARG A 120 12.13 47.94 -16.97
CA ARG A 120 12.28 49.06 -17.91
C ARG A 120 12.19 50.39 -17.17
N LYS A 121 13.28 50.75 -16.49
CA LYS A 121 13.79 52.11 -16.42
C LYS A 121 15.30 52.05 -16.54
#